data_AF-A0A969P7N2-F1
#
_entry.id   AF-A0A969P7N2-F1
#
_cell.length_a   1.000
_cell.length_b   1.000
_cell.length_c   1.000
_cell.angle_alpha   90.00
_cell.angle_beta   90.00
_cell.angle_gamma   90.00
#
_symmetry.space_group_name_H-M   'P 1'
#
loop_
_entity.id
_entity.type
_entity.pdbx_description
1 polymer ?
#
loop_
_entity_poly.entity_id
_entity_poly.type
_entity_poly.pdbx_seq_one_letter_code
_entity_poly.pdbx_strand_id
1 'polypeptide(L)'
;MLALFAAMDDLVVVRNIQGRCMDILTPRASHLLYKPADQMLGRTAHEIFPQDIADAFLSYIQQALKTQQPVKAEYCLNIRGREPG
;
A
#
# COMPACT_ATOMS: atom_id res chain seq x y z
N MET A 1 16.98 -1.05 9.92
CA MET A 1 15.93 -0.13 10.41
C MET A 1 14.53 -0.78 10.35
N LEU A 2 14.41 -2.09 10.60
CA LEU A 2 13.11 -2.79 10.69
C LEU A 2 12.56 -2.80 12.14
N ALA A 3 13.42 -2.59 13.14
CA ALA A 3 13.05 -2.70 14.55
C ALA A 3 11.93 -1.73 14.99
N LEU A 4 11.83 -0.54 14.38
CA LEU A 4 10.76 0.42 14.66
C LEU A 4 9.40 -0.09 14.13
N PHE A 5 9.39 -0.59 12.91
CA PHE A 5 8.16 -1.01 12.23
C PHE A 5 7.68 -2.41 12.64
N ALA A 6 8.57 -3.24 13.20
CA ALA A 6 8.24 -4.60 13.57
C ALA A 6 7.11 -4.70 14.61
N ALA A 7 6.92 -3.67 15.44
CA ALA A 7 5.90 -3.63 16.50
C ALA A 7 4.64 -2.84 16.13
N MET A 8 4.57 -2.24 14.94
CA MET A 8 3.40 -1.47 14.52
C MET A 8 2.27 -2.41 14.07
N ASP A 9 1.05 -2.06 14.49
CA ASP A 9 -0.17 -2.69 14.01
C ASP A 9 -0.66 -2.07 12.69
N ASP A 10 -0.16 -0.87 12.35
CA ASP A 10 -0.40 -0.23 11.07
C ASP A 10 0.45 -0.82 9.96
N LEU A 11 -0.11 -0.88 8.75
CA LEU A 11 0.59 -1.34 7.56
C LEU A 11 1.41 -0.20 6.93
N VAL A 12 2.72 -0.39 6.86
CA VAL A 12 3.67 0.47 6.15
C VAL A 12 4.26 -0.28 4.96
N VAL A 13 4.09 0.29 3.77
CA VAL A 13 4.61 -0.28 2.52
C VAL A 13 5.38 0.75 1.71
N VAL A 14 6.56 0.36 1.21
CA VAL A 14 7.41 1.21 0.38
C VAL A 14 7.06 1.03 -1.09
N ARG A 15 6.95 2.15 -1.81
CA ARG A 15 6.60 2.20 -3.23
C ARG A 15 7.61 3.06 -3.98
N ASN A 16 7.94 2.69 -5.22
CA ASN A 16 8.68 3.59 -6.11
C ASN A 16 7.74 4.59 -6.80
N ILE A 17 8.31 5.48 -7.64
CA ILE A 17 7.56 6.54 -8.35
C ILE A 17 6.48 6.02 -9.31
N GLN A 18 6.56 4.75 -9.73
CA GLN A 18 5.57 4.10 -10.59
C GLN A 18 4.51 3.33 -9.77
N GLY A 19 4.55 3.43 -8.44
CA GLY A 19 3.68 2.66 -7.55
C GLY A 19 4.06 1.18 -7.44
N ARG A 20 5.28 0.78 -7.83
CA ARG A 20 5.76 -0.60 -7.64
C ARG A 20 6.11 -0.85 -6.17
N CYS A 21 5.62 -1.95 -5.60
CA CYS A 21 5.93 -2.36 -4.23
C CYS A 21 7.39 -2.79 -4.09
N MET A 22 8.17 -2.07 -3.29
CA MET A 22 9.59 -2.38 -3.09
C MET A 22 9.83 -3.14 -1.80
N ASP A 23 9.08 -2.83 -0.74
CA ASP A 23 9.27 -3.43 0.57
C ASP A 23 8.00 -3.34 1.42
N ILE A 24 7.85 -4.24 2.39
CA ILE A 24 6.78 -4.26 3.39
C ILE A 24 7.46 -4.26 4.76
N LEU A 25 7.40 -3.13 5.47
CA LEU A 25 8.20 -2.93 6.69
C LEU A 25 7.54 -3.47 7.96
N THR A 26 6.27 -3.86 7.88
CA THR A 26 5.37 -4.14 9.01
C THR A 26 4.83 -5.58 8.94
N PRO A 27 5.66 -6.60 9.21
CA PRO A 27 5.26 -8.00 9.05
C PRO A 27 4.08 -8.42 9.95
N ARG A 28 3.92 -7.81 11.14
CA ARG A 28 2.78 -8.05 12.04
C ARG A 28 1.45 -7.59 11.43
N ALA A 29 1.47 -6.50 10.68
CA ALA A 29 0.31 -5.96 9.96
C ALA A 29 0.05 -6.64 8.61
N SER A 30 0.73 -7.74 8.29
CA SER A 30 0.57 -8.45 6.99
C SER A 30 -0.85 -8.96 6.71
N HIS A 31 -1.68 -9.10 7.75
CA HIS A 31 -3.10 -9.45 7.62
C HIS A 31 -3.94 -8.32 7.00
N LEU A 32 -3.45 -7.08 7.00
CA LEU A 32 -4.04 -5.91 6.34
C LEU A 32 -3.64 -5.79 4.87
N LEU A 33 -2.75 -6.65 4.37
CA LEU A 33 -2.39 -6.66 2.95
C LEU A 33 -3.55 -7.20 2.12
N TYR A 34 -3.83 -6.51 1.01
CA TYR A 34 -4.86 -6.94 0.04
C TYR A 34 -4.55 -8.31 -0.60
N LYS A 35 -3.27 -8.59 -0.86
CA LYS A 35 -2.76 -9.90 -1.28
C LYS A 35 -1.54 -10.30 -0.45
N PRO A 36 -1.18 -11.60 -0.40
CA PRO A 36 0.06 -12.05 0.21
C PRO A 36 1.29 -11.26 -0.28
N ALA A 37 2.29 -11.09 0.59
CA ALA A 37 3.46 -10.23 0.34
C ALA A 37 4.23 -10.63 -0.93
N ASP A 38 4.40 -11.92 -1.17
CA ASP A 38 5.03 -12.51 -2.36
C ASP A 38 4.27 -12.20 -3.66
N GLN A 39 2.98 -11.91 -3.57
CA GLN A 39 2.14 -11.49 -4.70
C GLN A 39 2.09 -9.98 -4.88
N MET A 40 2.60 -9.20 -3.91
CA MET A 40 2.62 -7.75 -3.97
C MET A 40 4.02 -7.21 -4.29
N LEU A 41 5.06 -7.78 -3.69
CA LEU A 41 6.44 -7.35 -3.88
C LEU A 41 6.82 -7.38 -5.36
N GLY A 42 7.45 -6.31 -5.80
CA GLY A 42 7.86 -6.13 -7.18
C GLY A 42 6.73 -5.85 -8.16
N ARG A 43 5.46 -5.70 -7.75
CA ARG A 43 4.32 -5.39 -8.66
C ARG A 43 3.78 -3.97 -8.46
N THR A 44 3.17 -3.40 -9.51
CA THR A 44 2.49 -2.09 -9.45
C THR A 44 1.08 -2.20 -8.87
N ALA A 45 0.49 -1.07 -8.49
CA ALA A 45 -0.90 -1.01 -8.06
C ALA A 45 -1.87 -1.60 -9.11
N HIS A 46 -1.67 -1.30 -10.39
CA HIS A 46 -2.48 -1.78 -11.51
C HIS A 46 -2.39 -3.29 -11.77
N GLU A 47 -1.30 -3.93 -11.35
CA GLU A 47 -1.14 -5.39 -11.44
C GLU A 47 -1.84 -6.13 -10.29
N ILE A 48 -2.29 -5.42 -9.25
CA ILE A 48 -2.78 -5.99 -7.99
C ILE A 48 -4.25 -5.62 -7.73
N PHE A 49 -4.58 -4.33 -7.85
CA PHE A 49 -5.86 -3.75 -7.48
C PHE A 49 -6.79 -3.59 -8.68
N PRO A 50 -8.11 -3.42 -8.43
CA PRO A 50 -9.03 -2.88 -9.43
C PRO A 50 -8.54 -1.55 -10.01
N GLN A 51 -8.88 -1.27 -11.27
CA GLN A 51 -8.31 -0.16 -12.03
C GLN A 51 -8.56 1.20 -11.36
N ASP A 52 -9.77 1.45 -10.88
CA ASP A 52 -10.16 2.67 -10.18
C ASP A 52 -9.33 2.92 -8.92
N ILE A 53 -9.11 1.88 -8.12
CA ILE A 53 -8.27 1.95 -6.93
C ILE A 53 -6.80 2.12 -7.30
N ALA A 54 -6.32 1.41 -8.32
CA ALA A 54 -4.95 1.53 -8.78
C ALA A 54 -4.61 2.94 -9.30
N ASP A 55 -5.52 3.53 -10.08
CA ASP A 55 -5.43 4.90 -10.58
C ASP A 55 -5.39 5.91 -9.42
N ALA A 56 -6.27 5.75 -8.42
CA ALA A 56 -6.28 6.59 -7.23
C ALA A 56 -4.95 6.48 -6.44
N PHE A 57 -4.46 5.26 -6.19
CA PHE A 57 -3.19 5.04 -5.51
C PHE A 57 -2.01 5.72 -6.22
N LEU A 58 -1.92 5.56 -7.55
CA LEU A 58 -0.85 6.18 -8.32
C LEU A 58 -0.96 7.71 -8.31
N SER A 59 -2.18 8.24 -8.39
CA SER A 59 -2.44 9.68 -8.30
C SER A 59 -1.95 10.26 -6.96
N TYR A 60 -2.24 9.60 -5.83
CA TYR A 60 -1.78 10.06 -4.51
C TYR A 60 -0.25 10.03 -4.39
N ILE A 61 0.41 8.99 -4.92
CA ILE A 61 1.88 8.90 -4.95
C ILE A 61 2.45 10.07 -5.76
N GLN A 62 1.93 10.31 -6.96
CA GLN A 62 2.38 11.41 -7.81
C GLN A 62 2.13 12.78 -7.17
N GLN A 63 0.99 12.96 -6.50
CA GLN A 63 0.67 14.18 -5.77
C GLN A 63 1.69 14.42 -4.65
N ALA A 64 1.97 13.42 -3.82
CA ALA A 64 2.94 13.53 -2.73
C ALA A 64 4.35 13.86 -3.26
N LEU A 65 4.77 13.26 -4.37
CA LEU A 65 6.05 13.55 -5.01
C LEU A 65 6.11 14.99 -5.56
N LYS A 66 5.03 15.46 -6.17
CA LYS A 66 4.93 16.82 -6.74
C LYS A 66 4.92 17.90 -5.66
N THR A 67 4.18 17.68 -4.57
CA THR A 67 4.03 18.67 -3.49
C THR A 67 5.11 18.56 -2.43
N GLN A 68 5.81 17.42 -2.36
CA GLN A 68 6.73 17.06 -1.28
C GLN A 68 6.06 17.10 0.10
N GLN A 69 4.76 16.81 0.15
CA GLN A 69 3.97 16.79 1.39
C GLN A 69 3.25 15.45 1.55
N PRO A 70 2.97 15.01 2.80
CA PRO A 70 2.13 13.86 3.05
C PRO A 70 0.74 14.05 2.45
N VAL A 71 0.25 13.05 1.73
CA VAL A 71 -1.13 12.99 1.21
C VAL A 71 -1.93 12.04 2.09
N LYS A 72 -3.00 12.54 2.68
CA LYS A 72 -3.99 11.73 3.40
C LYS A 72 -5.18 11.49 2.48
N ALA A 73 -5.56 10.23 2.31
CA ALA A 73 -6.71 9.84 1.51
C ALA A 73 -7.45 8.68 2.18
N GLU A 74 -8.73 8.58 1.89
CA GLU A 74 -9.59 7.47 2.31
C GLU A 74 -9.96 6.65 1.08
N TYR A 75 -9.98 5.32 1.24
CA TYR A 75 -10.29 4.38 0.18
C TYR A 75 -10.83 3.08 0.78
N CYS A 76 -11.60 2.34 -0.02
CA CYS A 76 -12.15 1.05 0.39
C CYS A 76 -11.45 -0.08 -0.37
N LEU A 77 -10.94 -1.06 0.36
CA LEU A 77 -10.44 -2.32 -0.18
C LEU A 77 -11.19 -3.47 0.47
N ASN A 78 -11.78 -4.34 -0.33
CA ASN A 78 -12.31 -5.60 0.17
C ASN A 78 -11.16 -6.59 0.37
N ILE A 79 -10.68 -6.69 1.60
CA ILE A 79 -9.58 -7.58 1.96
C ILE A 79 -10.20 -8.89 2.46
N ARG A 80 -10.03 -9.97 1.71
CA ARG A 80 -10.44 -11.34 2.09
C ARG A 80 -11.94 -11.47 2.45
N GLY A 81 -12.82 -10.71 1.82
CA GLY A 81 -14.26 -10.77 2.09
C GLY A 81 -14.70 -10.08 3.38
N ARG A 82 -13.81 -9.30 4.03
CA ARG A 82 -14.19 -8.40 5.12
C ARG A 82 -14.56 -7.05 4.50
N GLU A 83 -15.85 -6.74 4.47
CA GLU A 83 -16.29 -5.36 4.30
C GLU A 83 -15.89 -4.57 5.56
N PRO A 84 -15.42 -3.30 5.44
CA PRO A 84 -15.40 -2.41 6.58
C PRO A 84 -16.85 -2.07 6.93
N GLY A 85 -17.28 -2.46 8.14
CA GLY A 85 -18.55 -2.02 8.73
C GLY A 85 -18.46 -0.59 9.25
#